data_AF-X1BYH4-F1
#
_entry.id   AF-X1BYH4-F1
#
_cell.length_a   1.000
_cell.length_b   1.000
_cell.length_c   1.000
_cell.angle_alpha   90.00
_cell.angle_beta   90.00
_cell.angle_gamma   90.00
#
_symmetry.space_group_name_H-M   'P 1'
#
loop_
_entity.id
_entity.type
_entity.pdbx_description
1 polymer ?
#
loop_
_entity_poly.entity_id
_entity_poly.type
_entity_poly.pdbx_seq_one_letter_code
_entity_poly.pdbx_strand_id
1 'polypeptide(L)'
;MNGLDKVQEEVEVHDIWDMLTVDGIPYYGTGTKIAIIDSGIDWRHPSFYYPLNSYKLGINNTFAYIDFNNDGLYNGNSENLNFTHEELLFTNGTALSNLTMFDPGIDYIYNDINVNGIRDDGESFFIFDDKDSNKQISLNDEVLELNYIKIHKIWETRTNTLYERGVNLTNPLVNFHVDVDGHGTHIANIIAGGIPRFNKFTGIAPEADLLIVKARDDSTGSYSESDVIDGIDWAVKEGAHVISISLGFYDNKYRDGSDLLDAKVDWAQQQ
;
A
#
# COMPACT_ATOMS: atom_id res chain seq x y z
N MET A 1 -9.76 17.16 -32.16
CA MET A 1 -9.11 17.02 -30.85
C MET A 1 -7.70 16.55 -31.12
N ASN A 2 -6.69 17.26 -30.61
CA ASN A 2 -5.33 16.71 -30.60
C ASN A 2 -5.30 15.76 -29.40
N GLY A 3 -5.21 14.44 -29.62
CA GLY A 3 -4.95 13.50 -28.53
C GLY A 3 -3.68 13.97 -27.81
N LEU A 4 -3.81 14.32 -26.54
CA LEU A 4 -2.75 14.90 -25.72
C LEU A 4 -1.86 13.79 -25.14
N ASP A 5 -1.29 12.96 -26.00
CA ASP A 5 -0.31 11.96 -25.61
C ASP A 5 1.05 12.66 -25.46
N LYS A 6 1.43 12.98 -24.22
CA LYS A 6 2.82 13.32 -23.89
C LYS A 6 3.56 12.03 -23.56
N VAL A 7 4.54 11.67 -24.39
CA VAL A 7 5.48 10.60 -24.06
C VAL A 7 6.62 11.21 -23.24
N GLN A 8 6.93 10.60 -22.10
CA GLN A 8 8.14 10.87 -21.32
C GLN A 8 9.13 9.74 -21.54
N GLU A 9 10.42 10.03 -21.38
CA GLU A 9 11.46 9.01 -21.39
C GLU A 9 11.29 8.10 -20.16
N GLU A 10 11.49 6.80 -20.35
CA GLU A 10 11.49 5.83 -19.25
C GLU A 10 12.68 6.10 -18.32
N VAL A 11 12.42 6.08 -17.02
CA VAL A 11 13.45 6.22 -15.99
C VAL A 11 13.28 5.07 -15.01
N GLU A 12 14.37 4.37 -14.71
CA GLU A 12 14.37 3.26 -13.76
C GLU A 12 14.07 3.78 -12.34
N VAL A 13 13.20 3.08 -11.61
CA VAL A 13 12.75 3.54 -10.29
C VAL A 13 13.89 3.66 -9.27
N HIS A 14 14.90 2.80 -9.36
CA HIS A 14 16.08 2.86 -8.51
C HIS A 14 16.88 4.15 -8.75
N ASP A 15 16.96 4.60 -10.01
CA ASP A 15 17.63 5.86 -10.34
C ASP A 15 16.85 7.05 -9.77
N ILE A 16 15.51 6.99 -9.71
CA ILE A 16 14.66 8.02 -9.11
C ILE A 16 14.81 8.06 -7.59
N TRP A 17 14.86 6.91 -6.92
CA TRP A 17 14.98 6.84 -5.47
C TRP A 17 16.33 7.33 -4.94
N ASP A 18 17.37 7.29 -5.78
CA ASP A 18 18.66 7.91 -5.50
C ASP A 18 18.69 9.42 -5.83
N MET A 19 17.66 9.95 -6.51
CA MET A 19 17.50 11.39 -6.72
C MET A 19 17.01 12.08 -5.44
N LEU A 20 17.51 13.28 -5.22
CA LEU A 20 17.11 14.15 -4.13
C LEU A 20 16.42 15.40 -4.71
N THR A 21 15.37 15.87 -4.03
CA THR A 21 14.80 17.19 -4.28
C THR A 21 15.86 18.28 -4.05
N VAL A 22 15.57 19.52 -4.44
CA VAL A 22 16.44 20.68 -4.17
C VAL A 22 16.74 20.84 -2.66
N ASP A 23 15.86 20.33 -1.80
CA ASP A 23 15.97 20.36 -0.34
C ASP A 23 16.61 19.08 0.25
N GLY A 24 17.08 18.14 -0.57
CA GLY A 24 17.75 16.93 -0.13
C GLY A 24 16.83 15.78 0.30
N ILE A 25 15.55 15.82 -0.09
CA ILE A 25 14.56 14.79 0.26
C ILE A 25 14.53 13.73 -0.86
N PRO A 26 14.61 12.41 -0.56
CA PRO A 26 14.44 11.37 -1.57
C PRO A 26 13.10 11.49 -2.32
N TYR A 27 13.10 11.18 -3.61
CA TYR A 27 11.86 11.17 -4.42
C TYR A 27 11.03 9.91 -4.15
N TYR A 28 10.36 9.86 -2.99
CA TYR A 28 9.43 8.78 -2.61
C TYR A 28 7.95 9.14 -2.79
N GLY A 29 7.65 10.33 -3.34
CA GLY A 29 6.27 10.79 -3.55
C GLY A 29 5.63 11.46 -2.34
N THR A 30 6.43 11.86 -1.35
CA THR A 30 5.97 12.59 -0.16
C THR A 30 5.09 13.79 -0.53
N GLY A 31 3.93 13.92 0.11
CA GLY A 31 2.97 15.01 -0.15
C GLY A 31 2.16 14.85 -1.45
N THR A 32 2.40 13.79 -2.22
CA THR A 32 1.60 13.46 -3.40
C THR A 32 0.36 12.67 -2.98
N LYS A 33 -0.76 12.98 -3.62
CA LYS A 33 -2.01 12.22 -3.52
C LYS A 33 -2.27 11.51 -4.84
N ILE A 34 -2.39 10.19 -4.80
CA ILE A 34 -2.64 9.37 -5.99
C ILE A 34 -4.01 8.72 -5.84
N ALA A 35 -4.90 9.00 -6.78
CA ALA A 35 -6.19 8.33 -6.85
C ALA A 35 -6.11 7.05 -7.67
N ILE A 36 -6.75 6.00 -7.18
CA ILE A 36 -6.84 4.69 -7.84
C ILE A 36 -8.31 4.37 -8.03
N ILE A 37 -8.76 4.29 -9.28
CA ILE A 37 -10.14 3.95 -9.65
C ILE A 37 -10.16 2.48 -10.11
N ASP A 38 -10.63 1.59 -9.23
CA ASP A 38 -10.52 0.13 -9.41
C ASP A 38 -11.56 -0.66 -8.56
N SER A 39 -11.25 -1.90 -8.15
CA SER A 39 -12.08 -2.84 -7.38
C SER A 39 -12.09 -2.59 -5.87
N GLY A 40 -11.32 -1.60 -5.39
CA GLY A 40 -11.15 -1.31 -3.96
C GLY A 40 -9.71 -1.52 -3.51
N ILE A 41 -9.51 -1.73 -2.21
CA ILE A 41 -8.21 -2.06 -1.61
C ILE A 41 -8.39 -2.92 -0.35
N ASP A 42 -7.48 -3.87 -0.08
CA ASP A 42 -7.31 -4.39 1.27
C ASP A 42 -6.47 -3.41 2.11
N TRP A 43 -7.17 -2.51 2.79
CA TRP A 43 -6.56 -1.48 3.63
C TRP A 43 -5.81 -2.04 4.86
N ARG A 44 -6.00 -3.33 5.20
CA ARG A 44 -5.32 -3.97 6.34
C ARG A 44 -3.94 -4.48 5.96
N HIS A 45 -3.60 -4.53 4.68
CA HIS A 45 -2.32 -5.05 4.22
C HIS A 45 -1.16 -4.14 4.71
N PRO A 46 -0.12 -4.70 5.35
CA PRO A 46 0.95 -3.92 6.00
C PRO A 46 1.76 -3.03 5.03
N SER A 47 1.89 -3.43 3.75
CA SER A 47 2.47 -2.57 2.69
C SER A 47 1.86 -1.17 2.60
N PHE A 48 0.63 -0.96 3.07
CA PHE A 48 -0.07 0.33 3.02
C PHE A 48 -0.02 1.10 4.34
N TYR A 49 1.02 0.88 5.14
CA TYR A 49 1.28 1.65 6.35
C TYR A 49 2.67 2.30 6.28
N TYR A 50 2.73 3.57 6.67
CA TYR A 50 3.98 4.30 6.89
C TYR A 50 4.64 3.85 8.19
N PRO A 51 5.98 3.90 8.25
CA PRO A 51 6.70 3.72 9.49
C PRO A 51 6.52 4.96 10.36
N LEU A 52 6.21 4.79 11.65
CA LEU A 52 6.00 5.92 12.55
C LEU A 52 6.97 5.92 13.73
N ASN A 53 7.37 4.73 14.18
CA ASN A 53 8.27 4.54 15.30
C ASN A 53 9.42 3.61 14.91
N SER A 54 10.62 3.94 15.39
CA SER A 54 11.76 3.04 15.44
C SER A 54 11.93 2.53 16.86
N TYR A 55 12.27 1.25 17.02
CA TYR A 55 12.47 0.66 18.34
C TYR A 55 13.91 0.25 18.58
N LYS A 56 14.30 0.21 19.86
CA LYS A 56 15.56 -0.40 20.25
C LYS A 56 15.42 -1.91 20.24
N LEU A 57 16.54 -2.57 19.99
CA LEU A 57 16.66 -4.01 20.06
C LEU A 57 17.42 -4.40 21.32
N GLY A 58 16.94 -5.46 21.96
CA GLY A 58 17.62 -6.10 23.08
C GLY A 58 18.00 -7.54 22.73
N ILE A 59 18.87 -8.14 23.55
CA ILE A 59 19.17 -9.58 23.48
C ILE A 59 18.71 -10.22 24.79
N ASN A 60 17.89 -11.27 24.67
CA ASN A 60 17.55 -12.16 25.77
C ASN A 60 18.22 -13.51 25.58
N ASN A 61 19.45 -13.65 26.10
CA ASN A 61 20.29 -14.83 26.02
C ASN A 61 20.56 -15.32 24.59
N THR A 62 19.58 -16.01 23.99
CA THR A 62 19.70 -16.75 22.73
C THR A 62 18.98 -16.08 21.55
N PHE A 63 18.20 -15.02 21.76
CA PHE A 63 17.47 -14.33 20.69
C PHE A 63 17.39 -12.82 20.92
N ALA A 64 17.18 -12.06 19.84
CA ALA A 64 16.90 -10.63 19.90
C ALA A 64 15.40 -10.36 20.00
N TYR A 65 15.02 -9.27 20.66
CA TYR A 65 13.63 -8.82 20.79
C TYR A 65 13.53 -7.32 20.52
N ILE A 66 12.32 -6.86 20.20
CA ILE A 66 12.02 -5.44 20.09
C ILE A 66 11.61 -4.94 21.47
N ASP A 67 12.35 -3.98 22.01
CA ASP A 67 12.13 -3.40 23.33
C ASP A 67 11.07 -2.28 23.22
N PHE A 68 9.81 -2.64 23.46
CA PHE A 68 8.69 -1.72 23.22
C PHE A 68 8.56 -0.64 24.30
N ASN A 69 8.98 -0.94 25.53
CA ASN A 69 8.86 -0.01 26.66
C ASN A 69 10.17 0.73 26.96
N ASN A 70 11.26 0.38 26.25
CA ASN A 70 12.60 0.95 26.36
C ASN A 70 13.20 0.80 27.77
N ASP A 71 12.93 -0.33 28.45
CA ASP A 71 13.50 -0.67 29.76
C ASP A 71 14.73 -1.58 29.67
N GLY A 72 15.06 -2.09 28.47
CA GLY A 72 16.19 -2.97 28.21
C GLY A 72 16.01 -4.41 28.70
N LEU A 73 14.79 -4.83 29.05
CA LEU A 73 14.45 -6.16 29.54
C LEU A 73 13.35 -6.81 28.70
N TYR A 74 13.56 -8.07 28.33
CA TYR A 74 12.51 -8.84 27.66
C TYR A 74 11.30 -9.07 28.57
N ASN A 75 10.14 -8.58 28.17
CA ASN A 75 8.89 -8.60 28.95
C ASN A 75 7.97 -9.80 28.64
N GLY A 76 8.46 -10.84 27.96
CA GLY A 76 7.65 -12.03 27.66
C GLY A 76 6.52 -11.71 26.69
N ASN A 77 5.27 -12.01 27.05
CA ASN A 77 4.11 -11.86 26.17
C ASN A 77 3.90 -10.44 25.63
N SER A 78 4.39 -9.41 26.30
CA SER A 78 4.25 -8.03 25.81
C SER A 78 5.19 -7.71 24.63
N GLU A 79 6.22 -8.53 24.42
CA GLU A 79 7.27 -8.40 23.39
C GLU A 79 7.42 -9.69 22.58
N ASN A 80 6.31 -10.43 22.45
CA ASN A 80 6.30 -11.71 21.78
C ASN A 80 6.09 -11.51 20.28
N LEU A 81 7.17 -11.68 19.51
CA LEU A 81 7.13 -11.50 18.07
C LEU A 81 6.72 -12.78 17.37
N ASN A 82 5.80 -12.63 16.42
CA ASN A 82 5.45 -13.66 15.46
C ASN A 82 5.47 -13.05 14.06
N PHE A 83 5.29 -13.86 13.01
CA PHE A 83 5.34 -13.37 11.65
C PHE A 83 4.22 -13.95 10.78
N THR A 84 3.83 -13.17 9.78
CA THR A 84 2.94 -13.62 8.70
C THR A 84 3.75 -13.87 7.45
N HIS A 85 3.45 -14.96 6.75
CA HIS A 85 4.05 -15.25 5.46
C HIS A 85 3.25 -14.64 4.33
N GLU A 86 3.94 -13.97 3.40
CA GLU A 86 3.37 -13.63 2.11
C GLU A 86 3.67 -14.75 1.10
N GLU A 87 2.62 -15.43 0.65
CA GLU A 87 2.74 -16.46 -0.38
C GLU A 87 2.83 -15.80 -1.76
N LEU A 88 4.05 -15.69 -2.28
CA LEU A 88 4.30 -15.18 -3.62
C LEU A 88 4.56 -16.35 -4.55
N LEU A 89 3.76 -16.44 -5.62
CA LEU A 89 3.90 -17.47 -6.66
C LEU A 89 4.25 -16.80 -7.99
N PHE A 90 5.19 -17.39 -8.72
CA PHE A 90 5.33 -17.13 -10.14
C PHE A 90 4.07 -17.59 -10.89
N THR A 91 3.85 -17.06 -12.10
CA THR A 91 2.72 -17.46 -12.97
C THR A 91 2.72 -18.96 -13.33
N ASN A 92 3.87 -19.64 -13.20
CA ASN A 92 3.99 -21.09 -13.37
C ASN A 92 3.70 -21.90 -12.07
N GLY A 93 3.27 -21.24 -11.00
CA GLY A 93 2.95 -21.84 -9.70
C GLY A 93 4.15 -22.14 -8.80
N THR A 94 5.37 -21.74 -9.18
CA THR A 94 6.55 -21.91 -8.31
C THR A 94 6.62 -20.81 -7.25
N ALA A 95 6.93 -21.20 -6.01
CA ALA A 95 7.01 -20.24 -4.91
C ALA A 95 8.28 -19.36 -5.03
N LEU A 96 8.06 -18.04 -4.93
CA LEU A 96 9.10 -17.02 -4.83
C LEU A 96 9.66 -16.91 -3.40
N SER A 97 8.83 -17.16 -2.40
CA SER A 97 9.16 -17.13 -0.97
C SER A 97 9.21 -18.56 -0.39
N ASN A 98 10.01 -18.75 0.65
CA ASN A 98 10.02 -20.01 1.40
C ASN A 98 9.02 -19.91 2.55
N LEU A 99 7.88 -20.60 2.44
CA LEU A 99 6.78 -20.57 3.42
C LEU A 99 7.10 -21.22 4.78
N THR A 100 8.35 -21.62 5.02
CA THR A 100 8.80 -22.20 6.30
C THR A 100 9.87 -21.39 7.02
N MET A 101 10.43 -20.36 6.36
CA MET A 101 11.44 -19.50 6.94
C MET A 101 11.08 -18.04 6.68
N PHE A 102 11.17 -17.21 7.72
CA PHE A 102 10.97 -15.77 7.59
C PHE A 102 11.91 -15.17 6.53
N ASP A 103 11.36 -14.33 5.65
CA ASP A 103 12.10 -13.54 4.67
C ASP A 103 11.92 -12.03 4.97
N PRO A 104 12.96 -11.34 5.49
CA PRO A 104 12.84 -9.94 5.93
C PRO A 104 12.37 -8.95 4.86
N GLY A 105 12.57 -9.26 3.58
CA GLY A 105 12.13 -8.40 2.48
C GLY A 105 10.69 -8.65 2.03
N ILE A 106 10.06 -9.74 2.47
CA ILE A 106 8.75 -10.21 1.98
C ILE A 106 7.74 -10.33 3.11
N ASP A 107 8.14 -10.94 4.22
CA ASP A 107 7.29 -11.26 5.36
C ASP A 107 7.21 -10.09 6.35
N TYR A 108 6.18 -10.11 7.19
CA TYR A 108 5.94 -9.09 8.21
C TYR A 108 5.94 -9.70 9.60
N ILE A 109 6.53 -8.99 10.55
CA ILE A 109 6.46 -9.34 11.97
C ILE A 109 5.25 -8.66 12.58
N TYR A 110 4.62 -9.27 13.57
CA TYR A 110 3.62 -8.62 14.42
C TYR A 110 3.89 -8.97 15.89
N ASN A 111 3.43 -8.10 16.79
CA ASN A 111 3.46 -8.38 18.22
C ASN A 111 2.24 -9.23 18.59
N ASP A 112 2.45 -10.52 18.84
CA ASP A 112 1.45 -11.53 19.20
C ASP A 112 1.22 -11.52 20.71
N ILE A 113 0.41 -10.57 21.18
CA ILE A 113 0.26 -10.23 22.60
C ILE A 113 -0.44 -11.36 23.36
N ASN A 114 -1.39 -12.03 22.71
CA ASN A 114 -2.17 -13.11 23.32
C ASN A 114 -1.59 -14.52 23.05
N VAL A 115 -0.51 -14.61 22.27
CA VAL A 115 0.26 -15.83 22.01
C VAL A 115 -0.58 -16.89 21.30
N ASN A 116 -1.47 -16.48 20.39
CA ASN A 116 -2.35 -17.38 19.64
C ASN A 116 -1.77 -17.73 18.25
N GLY A 117 -0.69 -17.07 17.82
CA GLY A 117 -0.08 -17.24 16.52
C GLY A 117 -0.88 -16.69 15.33
N ILE A 118 -1.82 -15.78 15.59
CA ILE A 118 -2.69 -15.13 14.63
C ILE A 118 -2.68 -13.63 14.92
N ARG A 119 -2.43 -12.82 13.89
CA ARG A 119 -2.49 -11.36 14.06
C ARG A 119 -3.92 -10.91 14.39
N ASP A 120 -4.06 -10.18 15.48
CA ASP A 120 -5.32 -9.59 15.95
C ASP A 120 -5.43 -8.08 15.64
N ASP A 121 -6.65 -7.56 15.65
CA ASP A 121 -6.88 -6.11 15.48
C ASP A 121 -6.27 -5.33 16.64
N GLY A 122 -5.43 -4.35 16.30
CA GLY A 122 -4.66 -3.56 17.26
C GLY A 122 -3.21 -4.02 17.45
N GLU A 123 -2.84 -5.18 16.90
CA GLU A 123 -1.44 -5.60 16.84
C GLU A 123 -0.73 -4.89 15.68
N SER A 124 0.36 -4.21 16.00
CA SER A 124 1.21 -3.49 15.06
C SER A 124 2.05 -4.47 14.23
N PHE A 125 2.26 -4.11 12.97
CA PHE A 125 3.24 -4.78 12.12
C PHE A 125 4.62 -4.12 12.26
N PHE A 126 5.65 -4.92 12.03
CA PHE A 126 7.04 -4.52 12.07
C PHE A 126 7.78 -5.11 10.87
N ILE A 127 8.78 -4.37 10.42
CA ILE A 127 9.76 -4.81 9.41
C ILE A 127 11.15 -4.42 9.89
N PHE A 128 12.17 -5.10 9.36
CA PHE A 128 13.55 -4.79 9.71
C PHE A 128 14.50 -4.86 8.53
N ASP A 129 15.54 -4.04 8.60
CA ASP A 129 16.65 -4.05 7.65
C ASP A 129 17.68 -5.09 8.10
N ASP A 130 17.70 -6.25 7.43
CA ASP A 130 18.59 -7.40 7.70
C ASP A 130 20.02 -7.11 7.18
N LYS A 131 20.81 -6.37 7.96
CA LYS A 131 22.10 -5.82 7.50
C LYS A 131 23.19 -6.88 7.37
N ASP A 132 23.10 -7.96 8.11
CA ASP A 132 24.06 -9.06 8.05
C ASP A 132 23.55 -10.25 7.21
N SER A 133 22.36 -10.14 6.62
CA SER A 133 21.75 -11.11 5.71
C SER A 133 21.55 -12.49 6.35
N ASN A 134 21.30 -12.53 7.66
CA ASN A 134 21.13 -13.77 8.42
C ASN A 134 19.65 -14.19 8.59
N LYS A 135 18.71 -13.34 8.14
CA LYS A 135 17.25 -13.50 8.22
C LYS A 135 16.65 -13.52 9.64
N GLN A 136 17.37 -12.99 10.61
CA GLN A 136 16.96 -12.90 12.01
C GLN A 136 17.24 -11.49 12.52
N ILE A 137 16.40 -11.01 13.43
CA ILE A 137 16.64 -9.74 14.10
C ILE A 137 17.94 -9.84 14.90
N SER A 138 18.81 -8.85 14.75
CA SER A 138 20.07 -8.68 15.45
C SER A 138 20.24 -7.25 15.94
N LEU A 139 21.12 -7.00 16.91
CA LEU A 139 21.37 -5.65 17.45
C LEU A 139 21.87 -4.63 16.43
N ASN A 140 22.33 -5.07 15.25
CA ASN A 140 22.80 -4.19 14.20
C ASN A 140 21.67 -3.72 13.27
N ASP A 141 20.54 -4.41 13.30
CA ASP A 141 19.41 -4.15 12.42
C ASP A 141 18.61 -2.93 12.88
N GLU A 142 17.86 -2.37 11.94
CA GLU A 142 16.91 -1.29 12.21
C GLU A 142 15.50 -1.87 12.10
N VAL A 143 14.65 -1.60 13.09
CA VAL A 143 13.25 -2.04 13.09
C VAL A 143 12.32 -0.84 13.03
N LEU A 144 11.32 -0.94 12.17
CA LEU A 144 10.26 0.05 12.01
C LEU A 144 8.90 -0.57 12.33
N GLU A 145 8.08 0.16 13.06
CA GLU A 145 6.67 -0.16 13.29
C GLU A 145 5.79 0.52 12.25
N LEU A 146 4.91 -0.27 11.64
CA LEU A 146 3.94 0.12 10.63
C LEU A 146 2.58 0.36 11.26
N ASN A 147 2.23 1.62 11.51
CA ASN A 147 0.99 1.95 12.23
C ASN A 147 0.23 3.18 11.73
N TYR A 148 0.70 3.84 10.65
CA TYR A 148 -0.01 4.97 10.05
C TYR A 148 -0.40 4.68 8.61
N ILE A 149 -1.70 4.54 8.36
CA ILE A 149 -2.20 4.10 7.06
C ILE A 149 -1.95 5.11 5.93
N LYS A 150 -1.45 4.63 4.79
CA LYS A 150 -1.21 5.41 3.56
C LYS A 150 -2.50 5.80 2.85
N ILE A 151 -3.55 5.00 3.00
CA ILE A 151 -4.86 5.30 2.45
C ILE A 151 -5.49 6.48 3.19
N HIS A 152 -5.66 7.59 2.48
CA HIS A 152 -6.29 8.79 3.00
C HIS A 152 -7.82 8.64 3.02
N LYS A 153 -8.40 8.19 1.90
CA LYS A 153 -9.85 7.96 1.76
C LYS A 153 -10.16 6.78 0.84
N ILE A 154 -11.28 6.13 1.11
CA ILE A 154 -11.90 5.12 0.24
C ILE A 154 -13.34 5.55 -0.02
N TRP A 155 -13.73 5.66 -1.28
CA TRP A 155 -15.10 5.90 -1.68
C TRP A 155 -15.63 4.72 -2.50
N GLU A 156 -16.74 4.14 -2.07
CA GLU A 156 -17.45 3.10 -2.80
C GLU A 156 -18.60 3.71 -3.61
N THR A 157 -18.50 3.65 -4.95
CA THR A 157 -19.47 4.36 -5.81
C THR A 157 -20.89 3.79 -5.67
N ARG A 158 -21.01 2.46 -5.58
CA ARG A 158 -22.31 1.75 -5.55
C ARG A 158 -23.09 1.97 -4.26
N THR A 159 -22.42 1.95 -3.12
CA THR A 159 -23.04 2.12 -1.81
C THR A 159 -23.03 3.59 -1.37
N ASN A 160 -22.27 4.43 -2.08
CA ASN A 160 -21.94 5.80 -1.71
C ASN A 160 -21.36 5.91 -0.29
N THR A 161 -20.57 4.91 0.11
CA THR A 161 -19.95 4.85 1.44
C THR A 161 -18.56 5.48 1.37
N LEU A 162 -18.23 6.31 2.36
CA LEU A 162 -16.93 6.97 2.49
C LEU A 162 -16.22 6.50 3.77
N TYR A 163 -14.98 6.07 3.60
CA TYR A 163 -14.05 5.80 4.69
C TYR A 163 -12.89 6.80 4.64
N GLU A 164 -12.56 7.40 5.77
CA GLU A 164 -11.53 8.42 5.89
C GLU A 164 -10.57 8.10 7.04
N ARG A 165 -9.26 8.25 6.77
CA ARG A 165 -8.18 8.08 7.73
C ARG A 165 -8.40 8.98 8.94
N GLY A 166 -8.26 8.40 10.14
CA GLY A 166 -8.48 9.12 11.40
C GLY A 166 -9.96 9.36 11.75
N VAL A 167 -10.90 8.89 10.92
CA VAL A 167 -12.34 9.01 11.18
C VAL A 167 -12.95 7.63 11.40
N ASN A 168 -13.05 6.83 10.34
CA ASN A 168 -13.73 5.53 10.35
C ASN A 168 -12.97 4.43 9.57
N LEU A 169 -11.93 4.79 8.81
CA LEU A 169 -11.24 3.85 7.92
C LEU A 169 -10.58 2.69 8.67
N THR A 170 -9.89 2.95 9.78
CA THR A 170 -9.21 1.88 10.55
C THR A 170 -10.09 1.30 11.65
N ASN A 171 -11.41 1.57 11.63
CA ASN A 171 -12.32 1.05 12.65
C ASN A 171 -13.06 -0.19 12.12
N PRO A 172 -12.68 -1.41 12.56
CA PRO A 172 -13.25 -2.66 12.04
C PRO A 172 -14.74 -2.85 12.39
N LEU A 173 -15.28 -2.05 13.32
CA LEU A 173 -16.71 -2.10 13.68
C LEU A 173 -17.61 -1.35 12.69
N VAL A 174 -17.03 -0.51 11.83
CA VAL A 174 -17.79 0.34 10.89
C VAL A 174 -17.24 0.30 9.47
N ASN A 175 -15.96 -0.05 9.27
CA ASN A 175 -15.39 -0.25 7.95
C ASN A 175 -15.53 -1.70 7.51
N PHE A 176 -16.45 -1.94 6.58
CA PHE A 176 -16.69 -3.23 5.95
C PHE A 176 -16.11 -3.32 4.53
N HIS A 177 -15.29 -2.35 4.13
CA HIS A 177 -14.62 -2.35 2.84
C HIS A 177 -13.69 -3.56 2.71
N VAL A 178 -13.78 -4.22 1.56
CA VAL A 178 -12.93 -5.34 1.16
C VAL A 178 -12.62 -5.24 -0.33
N ASP A 179 -11.53 -5.86 -0.77
CA ASP A 179 -11.20 -6.08 -2.18
C ASP A 179 -10.97 -7.56 -2.41
N VAL A 180 -12.05 -8.30 -2.65
CA VAL A 180 -12.00 -9.76 -2.77
C VAL A 180 -11.31 -10.21 -4.07
N ASP A 181 -11.40 -9.39 -5.13
CA ASP A 181 -10.73 -9.62 -6.41
C ASP A 181 -9.20 -9.39 -6.30
N GLY A 182 -8.79 -8.47 -5.42
CA GLY A 182 -7.39 -8.12 -5.17
C GLY A 182 -6.75 -7.26 -6.26
N HIS A 183 -7.45 -6.95 -7.36
CA HIS A 183 -6.91 -6.20 -8.48
C HIS A 183 -6.52 -4.76 -8.07
N GLY A 184 -7.43 -4.02 -7.43
CA GLY A 184 -7.14 -2.67 -6.93
C GLY A 184 -6.02 -2.66 -5.88
N THR A 185 -6.00 -3.66 -5.00
CA THR A 185 -4.90 -3.87 -4.02
C THR A 185 -3.55 -4.07 -4.72
N HIS A 186 -3.51 -4.89 -5.77
CA HIS A 186 -2.30 -5.13 -6.55
C HIS A 186 -1.80 -3.86 -7.26
N ILE A 187 -2.71 -3.11 -7.90
CA ILE A 187 -2.38 -1.81 -8.53
C ILE A 187 -1.85 -0.81 -7.48
N ALA A 188 -2.49 -0.73 -6.32
CA ALA A 188 -2.06 0.15 -5.23
C ALA A 188 -0.67 -0.22 -4.72
N ASN A 189 -0.32 -1.51 -4.66
CA ASN A 189 0.98 -1.97 -4.20
C ASN A 189 2.10 -1.56 -5.19
N ILE A 190 1.87 -1.67 -6.50
CA ILE A 190 2.79 -1.16 -7.54
C ILE A 190 3.05 0.35 -7.37
N ILE A 191 2.02 1.10 -6.98
CA ILE A 191 2.11 2.55 -6.83
C ILE A 191 2.82 2.95 -5.54
N ALA A 192 2.36 2.47 -4.37
CA ALA A 192 2.79 3.01 -3.08
C ALA A 192 3.00 1.94 -1.99
N GLY A 193 3.07 0.66 -2.34
CA GLY A 193 3.28 -0.39 -1.36
C GLY A 193 4.71 -0.45 -0.83
N GLY A 194 4.87 -0.96 0.39
CA GLY A 194 6.18 -1.24 0.98
C GLY A 194 6.98 0.01 1.36
N ILE A 195 8.20 -0.22 1.82
CA ILE A 195 9.13 0.82 2.28
C ILE A 195 10.51 0.54 1.64
N PRO A 196 11.12 1.53 0.94
CA PRO A 196 12.45 1.38 0.37
C PRO A 196 13.46 0.88 1.40
N ARG A 197 14.44 0.06 0.97
CA ARG A 197 15.44 -0.62 1.81
C ARG A 197 14.90 -1.77 2.67
N PHE A 198 13.68 -1.69 3.18
CA PHE A 198 13.13 -2.72 4.07
C PHE A 198 12.36 -3.81 3.31
N ASN A 199 11.57 -3.43 2.31
CA ASN A 199 10.82 -4.39 1.50
C ASN A 199 11.51 -4.65 0.16
N LYS A 200 11.52 -5.93 -0.24
CA LYS A 200 11.99 -6.39 -1.55
C LYS A 200 11.11 -5.85 -2.69
N PHE A 201 9.81 -5.76 -2.45
CA PHE A 201 8.84 -5.18 -3.37
C PHE A 201 8.37 -3.85 -2.79
N THR A 202 8.74 -2.77 -3.44
CA THR A 202 8.37 -1.42 -3.06
C THR A 202 7.79 -0.72 -4.28
N GLY A 203 6.65 -0.06 -4.10
CA GLY A 203 5.95 0.70 -5.14
C GLY A 203 6.67 2.00 -5.46
N ILE A 204 6.40 2.56 -6.64
CA ILE A 204 7.13 3.69 -7.23
C ILE A 204 7.18 4.93 -6.33
N ALA A 205 6.06 5.27 -5.69
CA ALA A 205 5.87 6.40 -4.80
C ALA A 205 5.42 5.93 -3.40
N PRO A 206 6.31 5.28 -2.63
CA PRO A 206 5.94 4.62 -1.38
C PRO A 206 5.56 5.58 -0.25
N GLU A 207 5.83 6.88 -0.41
CA GLU A 207 5.43 7.95 0.52
C GLU A 207 4.18 8.74 0.08
N ALA A 208 3.48 8.29 -0.96
CA ALA A 208 2.26 8.94 -1.45
C ALA A 208 1.01 8.53 -0.65
N ASP A 209 0.12 9.50 -0.42
CA ASP A 209 -1.21 9.26 0.12
C ASP A 209 -2.14 8.71 -0.96
N LEU A 210 -2.88 7.65 -0.64
CA LEU A 210 -3.79 7.00 -1.58
C LEU A 210 -5.25 7.46 -1.41
N LEU A 211 -5.90 7.75 -2.52
CA LEU A 211 -7.35 7.96 -2.62
C LEU A 211 -7.95 6.80 -3.42
N ILE A 212 -8.80 5.99 -2.82
CA ILE A 212 -9.32 4.78 -3.46
C ILE A 212 -10.76 5.00 -3.89
N VAL A 213 -11.06 4.77 -5.16
CA VAL A 213 -12.43 4.72 -5.68
C VAL A 213 -12.73 3.29 -6.08
N LYS A 214 -13.64 2.64 -5.34
CA LYS A 214 -14.17 1.32 -5.71
C LYS A 214 -15.30 1.49 -6.73
N ALA A 215 -14.91 1.63 -8.00
CA ALA A 215 -15.79 1.74 -9.16
C ALA A 215 -16.09 0.37 -9.80
N ARG A 216 -15.23 -0.63 -9.60
CA ARG A 216 -15.42 -2.01 -10.06
C ARG A 216 -15.98 -2.90 -8.96
N ASP A 217 -16.98 -3.70 -9.32
CA ASP A 217 -17.53 -4.72 -8.44
C ASP A 217 -16.52 -5.86 -8.36
N ASP A 218 -16.08 -6.18 -7.15
CA ASP A 218 -15.05 -7.20 -6.92
C ASP A 218 -15.59 -8.62 -7.18
N SER A 219 -16.89 -8.85 -6.99
CA SER A 219 -17.48 -10.18 -7.17
C SER A 219 -17.78 -10.53 -8.63
N THR A 220 -18.23 -9.55 -9.42
CA THR A 220 -18.67 -9.73 -10.81
C THR A 220 -17.69 -9.16 -11.82
N GLY A 221 -16.73 -8.35 -11.37
CA GLY A 221 -15.84 -7.58 -12.24
C GLY A 221 -16.55 -6.47 -13.02
N SER A 222 -17.84 -6.22 -12.76
CA SER A 222 -18.66 -5.27 -13.53
C SER A 222 -18.40 -3.83 -13.08
N TYR A 223 -18.46 -2.88 -14.01
CA TYR A 223 -18.38 -1.44 -13.76
C TYR A 223 -19.06 -0.68 -14.89
N SER A 224 -19.48 0.56 -14.62
CA SER A 224 -20.08 1.44 -15.61
C SER A 224 -19.16 2.61 -15.95
N GLU A 225 -19.32 3.16 -17.15
CA GLU A 225 -18.62 4.39 -17.57
C GLU A 225 -18.93 5.55 -16.62
N SER A 226 -20.17 5.63 -16.13
CA SER A 226 -20.59 6.61 -15.12
C SER A 226 -19.83 6.48 -13.79
N ASP A 227 -19.61 5.25 -13.28
CA ASP A 227 -18.86 5.06 -12.02
C ASP A 227 -17.42 5.58 -12.16
N VAL A 228 -16.80 5.40 -13.33
CA VAL A 228 -15.44 5.88 -13.60
C VAL A 228 -15.43 7.40 -13.73
N ILE A 229 -16.39 7.98 -14.45
CA ILE A 229 -16.54 9.44 -14.61
C ILE A 229 -16.73 10.11 -13.24
N ASP A 230 -17.62 9.58 -12.40
CA ASP A 230 -17.85 10.09 -11.05
C ASP A 230 -16.60 9.91 -10.17
N GLY A 231 -15.87 8.81 -10.34
CA GLY A 231 -14.58 8.56 -9.71
C GLY A 231 -13.53 9.62 -10.05
N ILE A 232 -13.45 10.03 -11.32
CA ILE A 232 -12.54 11.10 -11.76
C ILE A 232 -12.93 12.44 -11.11
N ASP A 233 -14.22 12.78 -11.13
CA ASP A 233 -14.72 14.00 -10.48
C ASP A 233 -14.41 14.03 -8.99
N TRP A 234 -14.61 12.91 -8.30
CA TRP A 234 -14.29 12.77 -6.89
C TRP A 234 -12.79 12.89 -6.62
N ALA A 235 -11.95 12.22 -7.40
CA ALA A 235 -10.50 12.26 -7.26
C ALA A 235 -9.95 13.69 -7.39
N VAL A 236 -10.37 14.43 -8.42
CA VAL A 236 -10.01 15.84 -8.60
C VAL A 236 -10.46 16.68 -7.40
N LYS A 237 -11.70 16.51 -6.95
CA LYS A 237 -12.24 17.25 -5.81
C LYS A 237 -11.48 16.99 -4.51
N GLU A 238 -10.97 15.78 -4.31
CA GLU A 238 -10.14 15.40 -3.16
C GLU A 238 -8.67 15.84 -3.28
N GLY A 239 -8.31 16.48 -4.41
CA GLY A 239 -6.99 17.03 -4.67
C GLY A 239 -5.98 15.96 -5.09
N ALA A 240 -6.40 14.95 -5.85
CA ALA A 240 -5.49 14.00 -6.47
C ALA A 240 -4.54 14.72 -7.44
N HIS A 241 -3.25 14.42 -7.34
CA HIS A 241 -2.23 14.91 -8.28
C HIS A 241 -2.08 13.97 -9.47
N VAL A 242 -2.34 12.68 -9.26
CA VAL A 242 -2.30 11.63 -10.26
C VAL A 242 -3.55 10.77 -10.10
N ILE A 243 -4.16 10.36 -11.21
CA ILE A 243 -5.29 9.42 -11.24
C ILE A 243 -4.86 8.21 -12.06
N SER A 244 -4.84 7.03 -11.43
CA SER A 244 -4.64 5.74 -12.08
C SER A 244 -5.99 5.07 -12.32
N ILE A 245 -6.24 4.71 -13.57
CA ILE A 245 -7.48 4.05 -13.99
C ILE A 245 -7.10 2.76 -14.72
N SER A 246 -7.24 1.62 -14.04
CA SER A 246 -6.95 0.30 -14.60
C SER A 246 -8.24 -0.39 -15.06
N LEU A 247 -9.09 0.37 -15.76
CA LEU A 247 -10.40 -0.05 -16.25
C LEU A 247 -10.55 0.36 -17.73
N GLY A 248 -11.28 -0.43 -18.50
CA GLY A 248 -11.44 -0.19 -19.94
C GLY A 248 -12.74 -0.77 -20.48
N PHE A 249 -13.46 0.03 -21.27
CA PHE A 249 -14.75 -0.36 -21.83
C PHE A 249 -14.57 -0.97 -23.21
N TYR A 250 -15.39 -1.95 -23.57
CA TYR A 250 -15.56 -2.39 -24.97
C TYR A 250 -17.02 -2.15 -25.37
N ASP A 251 -17.29 -1.00 -25.99
CA ASP A 251 -18.65 -0.46 -26.20
C ASP A 251 -19.01 -0.22 -27.66
N ASN A 252 -18.18 -0.72 -28.60
CA ASN A 252 -18.32 -0.52 -30.05
C ASN A 252 -18.44 0.95 -30.49
N LYS A 253 -17.98 1.91 -29.68
CA LYS A 253 -17.88 3.33 -30.06
C LYS A 253 -16.55 3.60 -30.78
N TYR A 254 -16.49 4.75 -31.44
CA TYR A 254 -15.25 5.24 -32.05
C TYR A 254 -14.25 5.63 -30.97
N ARG A 255 -12.97 5.25 -31.14
CA ARG A 255 -11.86 5.57 -30.23
C ARG A 255 -11.13 6.83 -30.68
N ASP A 256 -11.89 7.89 -30.89
CA ASP A 256 -11.41 9.15 -31.46
C ASP A 256 -11.37 10.31 -30.45
N GLY A 257 -11.56 10.02 -29.16
CA GLY A 257 -11.54 11.02 -28.09
C GLY A 257 -12.86 11.76 -27.91
N SER A 258 -13.93 11.35 -28.61
CA SER A 258 -15.20 12.09 -28.62
C SER A 258 -16.22 11.64 -27.57
N ASP A 259 -15.92 10.58 -26.81
CA ASP A 259 -16.83 10.07 -25.79
C ASP A 259 -16.77 10.87 -24.48
N LEU A 260 -17.73 10.60 -23.58
CA LEU A 260 -17.86 11.37 -22.34
C LEU A 260 -16.73 11.08 -21.34
N LEU A 261 -16.18 9.87 -21.37
CA LEU A 261 -15.05 9.50 -20.52
C LEU A 261 -13.78 10.20 -21.00
N ASP A 262 -13.51 10.20 -22.30
CA ASP A 262 -12.40 10.92 -22.91
C ASP A 262 -12.48 12.42 -22.56
N ALA A 263 -13.67 13.03 -22.74
CA ALA A 263 -13.89 14.43 -22.39
C ALA A 263 -13.70 14.71 -20.89
N LYS A 264 -14.03 13.73 -20.02
CA LYS A 264 -13.82 13.84 -18.58
C LYS A 264 -12.34 13.76 -18.20
N VAL A 265 -11.58 12.87 -18.85
CA VAL A 265 -10.12 12.78 -18.68
C VAL A 265 -9.44 14.09 -19.12
N ASP A 266 -9.82 14.62 -20.29
CA ASP A 266 -9.33 15.90 -20.80
C ASP A 266 -9.63 17.06 -19.82
N TRP A 267 -10.81 17.05 -19.20
CA TRP A 267 -11.17 18.04 -18.18
C TRP A 267 -10.30 17.90 -16.92
N ALA A 268 -10.09 16.67 -16.43
CA ALA A 268 -9.33 16.41 -15.22
C ALA A 268 -7.85 16.84 -15.37
N GLN A 269 -7.28 16.68 -16.56
CA GLN A 269 -5.92 17.13 -16.87
C GLN A 269 -5.76 18.66 -16.78
N GLN A 270 -6.85 19.42 -16.86
CA GLN A 270 -6.84 20.89 -16.80
C GLN A 270 -7.07 21.45 -15.39
N GLN A 271 -7.27 20.60 -14.38
CA GLN A 271 -7.46 20.99 -12.98
C GLN A 271 -6.14 21.08 -12.24
#